data_AF-A0A381YJZ4-F1
#
_entry.id   AF-A0A381YJZ4-F1
#
_cell.length_a   1.000
_cell.length_b   1.000
_cell.length_c   1.000
_cell.angle_alpha   90.00
_cell.angle_beta   90.00
_cell.angle_gamma   90.00
#
_symmetry.space_group_name_H-M   'P 1'
#
loop_
_entity.id
_entity.type
_entity.pdbx_description
1 polymer ?
#
loop_
_entity_poly.entity_id
_entity_poly.type
_entity_poly.pdbx_seq_one_letter_code
_entity_poly.pdbx_strand_id
1 'polypeptide(L)'
;MPKKESKTIDLEKSLIELEAVVERLEGGELSLEQALKEFEHGVKLTRECQAALKKAEQKVEILLKKTEDAAPEPFESVESE
;
A
#
# COMPACT_ATOMS: atom_id res chain seq x y z
N MET A 1 -14.21 -22.99 -7.39
CA MET A 1 -13.08 -22.86 -6.45
C MET A 1 -13.03 -21.41 -6.00
N PRO A 2 -13.14 -21.07 -4.70
CA PRO A 2 -13.09 -19.69 -4.25
C PRO A 2 -11.65 -19.15 -4.39
N LYS A 3 -11.49 -18.05 -5.13
CA LYS A 3 -10.22 -17.32 -5.27
C LYS A 3 -9.79 -16.90 -3.87
N LYS A 4 -8.62 -17.38 -3.44
CA LYS A 4 -7.95 -16.96 -2.22
C LYS A 4 -7.57 -15.49 -2.43
N GLU A 5 -8.41 -14.58 -1.95
CA GLU A 5 -8.14 -13.16 -1.96
C GLU A 5 -6.83 -12.95 -1.19
N SER A 6 -5.75 -12.73 -1.93
CA SER A 6 -4.54 -12.17 -1.35
C SER A 6 -4.98 -10.85 -0.72
N LYS A 7 -4.93 -10.74 0.60
CA LYS A 7 -5.07 -9.48 1.33
C LYS A 7 -4.01 -8.52 0.77
N THR A 8 -4.38 -7.83 -0.30
CA THR A 8 -3.72 -6.63 -0.74
C THR A 8 -4.08 -5.62 0.32
N ILE A 9 -3.07 -5.08 0.98
CA ILE A 9 -3.28 -4.00 1.92
C ILE A 9 -3.91 -2.88 1.10
N ASP A 10 -5.13 -2.51 1.47
CA ASP A 10 -5.86 -1.41 0.87
C ASP A 10 -5.32 -0.14 1.52
N LEU A 11 -4.33 0.47 0.86
CA LEU A 11 -3.61 1.63 1.39
C LEU A 11 -4.56 2.79 1.70
N GLU A 12 -5.58 3.00 0.86
CA GLU A 12 -6.59 4.04 1.07
C GLU A 12 -7.36 3.80 2.36
N LYS A 13 -7.81 2.56 2.60
CA LYS A 13 -8.45 2.22 3.88
C LYS A 13 -7.53 2.43 5.08
N SER A 14 -6.27 2.00 5.00
CA SER A 14 -5.33 2.17 6.12
C SER A 14 -5.02 3.65 6.40
N LEU A 15 -5.03 4.50 5.38
CA LEU A 15 -4.89 5.95 5.55
C LEU A 15 -6.12 6.57 6.21
N ILE A 16 -7.33 6.23 5.75
CA ILE A 16 -8.59 6.70 6.36
C ILE A 16 -8.67 6.28 7.83
N GLU A 17 -8.26 5.04 8.14
CA GLU A 17 -8.26 4.55 9.51
C GLU A 17 -7.22 5.27 10.39
N LEU A 18 -6.05 5.60 9.82
CA LEU A 18 -5.02 6.37 10.51
C LEU A 18 -5.46 7.81 10.79
N GLU A 19 -6.12 8.47 9.84
CA GLU A 19 -6.72 9.80 10.04
C GLU A 19 -7.72 9.77 11.20
N ALA A 20 -8.60 8.76 11.23
CA ALA A 20 -9.56 8.60 12.31
C ALA A 20 -8.88 8.35 13.68
N VAL A 21 -7.76 7.61 13.71
CA VAL A 21 -6.95 7.42 14.93
C VAL A 21 -6.41 8.77 15.41
N VAL A 22 -5.86 9.58 14.51
CA VAL A 22 -5.31 10.91 14.84
C VAL A 22 -6.41 11.83 15.39
N GLU A 23 -7.56 11.91 14.73
CA GLU A 23 -8.70 12.70 15.22
C GLU A 23 -9.13 12.28 16.63
N ARG A 24 -9.19 10.98 16.92
CA ARG A 24 -9.54 10.48 18.27
C ARG A 24 -8.49 10.85 19.31
N LEU A 25 -7.22 10.80 18.97
CA LEU A 25 -6.12 11.18 19.86
C LEU A 25 -6.10 12.69 20.14
N GLU A 26 -6.37 13.50 19.13
CA GLU A 26 -6.43 14.96 19.25
C GLU A 26 -7.68 15.45 19.99
N GLY A 27 -8.77 14.68 19.95
CA GLY A 27 -10.04 15.00 20.60
C GLY A 27 -9.98 15.06 22.14
N GLY A 28 -8.96 14.46 22.78
CA GLY A 28 -8.70 14.62 24.21
C GLY A 28 -9.70 13.95 25.18
N GLU A 29 -10.72 13.25 24.67
CA GLU A 29 -11.72 12.54 25.48
C GLU A 29 -11.26 11.14 25.94
N LEU A 30 -10.12 10.66 25.43
CA LEU A 30 -9.60 9.33 25.72
C LEU A 30 -8.92 9.27 27.08
N SER A 31 -9.20 8.21 27.84
CA SER A 31 -8.34 7.85 28.98
C SER A 31 -6.94 7.46 28.50
N LEU A 32 -5.96 7.49 29.41
CA LEU A 32 -4.58 7.12 29.10
C LEU A 32 -4.46 5.74 28.44
N GLU A 33 -5.19 4.74 28.97
CA GLU A 33 -5.15 3.37 28.41
C GLU A 33 -5.73 3.33 26.99
N GLN A 34 -6.81 4.08 26.73
CA GLN A 34 -7.40 4.16 25.40
C GLN A 34 -6.48 4.90 24.43
N ALA A 35 -5.86 6.00 24.85
CA ALA A 35 -4.89 6.74 24.04
C ALA A 35 -3.69 5.87 23.67
N LEU A 36 -3.19 5.03 24.58
CA LEU A 36 -2.11 4.07 24.29
C LEU A 36 -2.55 3.03 23.25
N LYS A 37 -3.77 2.49 23.35
CA LYS A 37 -4.31 1.53 22.36
C LYS A 37 -4.46 2.17 20.98
N GLU A 38 -4.99 3.38 20.90
CA GLU A 38 -5.10 4.12 19.65
C GLU A 38 -3.73 4.44 19.05
N PHE A 39 -2.76 4.81 19.87
CA PHE A 39 -1.39 5.03 19.42
C PHE A 39 -0.74 3.75 18.87
N GLU A 40 -0.83 2.63 19.57
CA GLU A 40 -0.34 1.33 19.08
C GLU A 40 -0.99 0.95 17.76
N HIS A 41 -2.30 1.20 17.63
CA HIS A 41 -3.03 0.96 16.40
C HIS A 41 -2.51 1.83 15.24
N GLY A 42 -2.36 3.14 15.46
CA GLY A 42 -1.81 4.06 14.45
C GLY A 42 -0.39 3.69 14.01
N VAL A 43 0.46 3.25 14.95
CA VAL A 43 1.81 2.74 14.63
C VAL A 43 1.75 1.50 13.75
N LYS A 44 0.83 0.58 14.03
CA LYS A 44 0.63 -0.63 13.22
C LYS A 44 0.18 -0.28 11.80
N LEU A 45 -0.84 0.58 11.65
CA LEU A 45 -1.33 1.05 10.35
C LEU A 45 -0.20 1.69 9.53
N THR A 46 0.58 2.57 10.16
CA THR A 46 1.72 3.24 9.51
C THR A 46 2.76 2.24 8.99
N ARG A 47 3.10 1.22 9.78
CA ARG A 47 4.04 0.17 9.37
C ARG A 47 3.52 -0.65 8.20
N GLU A 48 2.23 -0.96 8.20
CA GLU A 48 1.57 -1.70 7.12
C GLU A 48 1.58 -0.88 5.81
N CYS A 49 1.27 0.41 5.88
CA CYS A 49 1.36 1.33 4.74
C CYS A 49 2.79 1.40 4.17
N GLN A 50 3.80 1.58 5.03
CA GLN A 50 5.21 1.62 4.61
C GLN A 50 5.65 0.32 3.93
N ALA A 51 5.23 -0.83 4.46
CA ALA A 51 5.53 -2.12 3.85
C ALA A 51 4.88 -2.28 2.47
N ALA A 52 3.63 -1.84 2.31
CA ALA A 52 2.93 -1.86 1.03
C ALA A 52 3.63 -0.95 -0.01
N LEU A 53 4.01 0.27 0.39
CA LEU A 53 4.73 1.21 -0.46
C LEU A 53 6.08 0.65 -0.90
N LYS A 54 6.87 0.08 0.02
CA LYS A 54 8.16 -0.54 -0.30
C LYS A 54 8.01 -1.69 -1.31
N LYS A 55 6.96 -2.49 -1.18
CA LYS A 55 6.67 -3.57 -2.13
C LYS A 55 6.28 -3.03 -3.51
N ALA A 56 5.52 -1.93 -3.56
CA ALA A 56 5.16 -1.28 -4.80
C ALA A 56 6.41 -0.69 -5.49
N GLU A 57 7.27 0.01 -4.74
CA GLU A 57 8.54 0.55 -5.22
C GLU A 57 9.44 -0.53 -5.82
N GLN A 58 9.64 -1.64 -5.10
CA GLN A 58 10.42 -2.78 -5.61
C GLN A 58 9.84 -3.34 -6.91
N LYS A 59 8.51 -3.42 -7.03
CA LYS A 59 7.87 -3.90 -8.24
C LYS A 59 8.11 -2.94 -9.42
N VAL A 60 8.04 -1.63 -9.18
CA VAL A 60 8.35 -0.61 -10.20
C VAL A 60 9.80 -0.73 -10.64
N GLU A 61 10.74 -0.85 -9.70
CA GLU A 61 12.18 -0.99 -10.00
C GLU A 61 12.47 -2.21 -10.87
N ILE A 62 11.86 -3.36 -10.56
CA ILE A 62 12.00 -4.59 -11.36
C ILE A 62 11.45 -4.38 -12.79
N LEU A 63 10.31 -3.71 -12.93
CA LEU A 63 9.71 -3.45 -14.24
C LEU A 63 10.59 -2.52 -15.08
N LEU A 64 11.17 -1.48 -14.46
CA LEU A 64 12.09 -0.56 -15.13
C LEU A 64 13.38 -1.27 -15.58
N LYS A 65 14.02 -2.07 -14.71
CA LYS A 65 15.20 -2.86 -15.07
C LYS A 65 14.91 -3.86 -16.19
N LYS A 66 13.75 -4.54 -16.13
CA LYS A 66 13.32 -5.44 -17.22
C LYS A 66 13.13 -4.71 -18.55
N THR A 67 12.79 -3.42 -18.51
CA THR A 67 12.63 -2.60 -19.71
C THR A 67 14.00 -2.19 -20.29
N GLU A 68 15.02 -1.98 -19.46
CA GLU A 68 16.40 -1.72 -19.92
C GLU A 68 17.06 -2.97 -20.54
N ASP A 69 16.81 -4.16 -19.98
CA ASP A 69 17.32 -5.43 -20.52
C ASP A 69 16.43 -6.02 -21.65
N ALA A 70 15.28 -5.38 -21.94
CA ALA A 70 14.43 -5.81 -23.04
C ALA A 70 15.04 -5.35 -24.36
N ALA A 71 15.51 -6.31 -25.16
CA ALA A 71 15.84 -6.03 -26.56
C ALA A 71 14.63 -5.38 -27.25
N PRO A 72 14.83 -4.35 -28.10
CA PRO A 72 13.73 -3.77 -28.86
C PRO A 72 13.16 -4.86 -29.77
N GLU A 73 12.01 -5.41 -29.40
CA GLU A 73 11.21 -6.26 -30.27
C GLU A 73 10.71 -5.36 -31.42
N PRO A 74 10.96 -5.75 -32.69
CA PRO A 74 10.37 -5.05 -33.82
C PRO A 74 8.86 -4.94 -33.60
N PHE A 75 8.33 -3.72 -33.68
CA PHE A 75 6.89 -3.52 -33.68
C PHE A 75 6.34 -4.14 -34.98
N GLU A 76 5.86 -5.39 -34.91
CA GLU A 76 5.13 -5.99 -36.02
C GLU A 76 3.85 -5.19 -36.21
N SER A 77 3.90 -4.32 -37.21
CA SER A 77 2.72 -3.66 -37.74
C SER A 77 1.84 -4.78 -38.26
N VAL A 78 0.76 -5.09 -37.54
CA VAL A 78 -0.32 -5.89 -38.09
C VAL A 78 -1.01 -5.04 -39.17
N GLU A 79 -0.38 -4.93 -40.33
CA GLU A 79 -1.09 -4.63 -41.58
C GLU A 79 -1.96 -5.84 -41.89
N SER A 80 -3.15 -5.85 -41.31
CA SER A 80 -4.27 -6.63 -41.82
C SER A 80 -4.91 -5.82 -42.95
N GLU A 81 -4.59 -6.20 -44.19
CA GLU A 81 -5.38 -5.92 -45.40
C GLU A 81 -6.84 -6.38 -45.27
#